data_AF-A0A7T5RCB0-F1
#
_entry.id   AF-A0A7T5RCB0-F1
#
_cell.length_a   1.000
_cell.length_b   1.000
_cell.length_c   1.000
_cell.angle_alpha   90.00
_cell.angle_beta   90.00
_cell.angle_gamma   90.00
#
_symmetry.space_group_name_H-M   'P 1'
#
loop_
_entity.id
_entity.type
_entity.pdbx_description
1 polymer ?
#
loop_
_entity_poly.entity_id
_entity_poly.type
_entity_poly.pdbx_seq_one_letter_code
_entity_poly.pdbx_strand_id
1 'polypeptide(L)'
;MNADALEADGLETHNQNLSTKNEIPFSLRDFGEIPKGFIPVYILVSKESLQHVADNGFRVEDNRMNGRQQKLEEIFNQTAQDMGVGVDRTKRVFAFPRRPDRFNVGLSYDPKKSVIVEAMIDPKMQNAVVAEGEYYTEADSYLEGFGLEAARSYAKSYWETAKPLSEYLKEGHDGSEGDYGDFNLPEILIPENIPTSRMRVVK
;
A
#
# COMPACT_ATOMS: atom_id res chain seq x y z
N MET A 1 -33.16 61.31 48.91
CA MET A 1 -31.75 60.81 48.95
C MET A 1 -31.73 59.64 47.98
N ASN A 2 -31.42 59.84 46.69
CA ASN A 2 -30.14 60.17 46.02
C ASN A 2 -29.37 58.91 45.56
N ALA A 3 -28.94 59.01 44.29
CA ALA A 3 -27.97 58.24 43.50
C ALA A 3 -28.44 56.87 43.00
N ASP A 4 -28.79 56.69 41.72
CA ASP A 4 -28.01 56.85 40.47
C ASP A 4 -26.77 55.96 40.34
N ALA A 5 -26.83 55.19 39.24
CA ALA A 5 -25.81 54.87 38.25
C ALA A 5 -24.48 54.23 38.70
N LEU A 6 -24.18 53.09 38.04
CA LEU A 6 -22.92 52.93 37.31
C LEU A 6 -23.11 51.92 36.17
N GLU A 7 -22.96 52.46 34.95
CA GLU A 7 -22.82 51.78 33.68
C GLU A 7 -21.42 51.12 33.52
N ALA A 8 -21.30 50.42 32.39
CA ALA A 8 -20.09 49.96 31.70
C ALA A 8 -19.47 48.68 32.28
N ASP A 9 -18.99 47.74 31.49
CA ASP A 9 -18.39 47.92 30.18
C ASP A 9 -18.45 46.60 29.38
N GLY A 10 -18.40 46.75 28.05
CA GLY A 10 -18.49 45.64 27.13
C GLY A 10 -17.30 44.69 27.21
N LEU A 11 -17.55 43.44 26.83
CA LEU A 11 -16.53 42.54 26.33
C LEU A 11 -17.10 41.79 25.13
N GLU A 12 -17.06 42.49 23.99
CA GLU A 12 -16.83 41.84 22.71
C GLU A 12 -15.53 41.05 22.81
N THR A 13 -15.62 39.72 22.79
CA THR A 13 -14.46 38.87 22.46
C THR A 13 -14.80 38.01 21.27
N HIS A 14 -14.44 38.60 20.12
CA HIS A 14 -13.67 37.95 19.07
C HIS A 14 -14.10 36.54 18.66
N ASN A 15 -14.92 36.51 17.60
CA ASN A 15 -14.53 35.92 16.32
C ASN A 15 -13.34 34.95 16.39
N GLN A 16 -13.59 33.70 16.79
CA GLN A 16 -12.83 32.57 16.28
C GLN A 16 -13.70 31.84 15.28
N ASN A 17 -13.62 32.40 14.08
CA ASN A 17 -13.74 31.72 12.80
C ASN A 17 -12.88 30.44 12.85
N LEU A 18 -13.39 29.39 13.51
CA LEU A 18 -12.90 28.04 13.32
C LEU A 18 -13.29 27.69 11.89
N SER A 19 -12.38 28.03 11.00
CA SER A 19 -12.25 27.42 9.69
C SER A 19 -12.46 25.93 9.88
N THR A 20 -13.70 25.48 9.61
CA THR A 20 -13.94 24.13 9.17
C THR A 20 -13.13 24.03 7.90
N LYS A 21 -11.86 23.60 8.05
CA LYS A 21 -11.09 23.08 6.94
C LYS A 21 -12.07 22.14 6.25
N ASN A 22 -12.53 22.55 5.07
CA ASN A 22 -13.14 21.65 4.13
C ASN A 22 -12.07 20.60 3.88
N GLU A 23 -12.10 19.53 4.68
CA GLU A 23 -11.25 18.38 4.46
C GLU A 23 -11.70 17.84 3.12
N ILE A 24 -10.91 18.17 2.10
CA ILE A 24 -11.07 17.61 0.78
C ILE A 24 -11.09 16.10 1.01
N PRO A 25 -12.21 15.41 0.68
CA PRO A 25 -12.32 13.97 0.83
C PRO A 25 -11.06 13.33 0.31
N PHE A 26 -10.53 12.31 1.00
CA PHE A 26 -9.30 11.63 0.57
C PHE A 26 -9.31 11.23 -0.91
N SER A 27 -10.50 10.99 -1.48
CA SER A 27 -10.75 10.71 -2.89
C SER A 27 -10.72 11.89 -3.87
N LEU A 28 -10.54 13.11 -3.40
CA LEU A 28 -10.46 14.34 -4.19
C LEU A 28 -9.11 15.06 -4.02
N ARG A 29 -8.15 14.44 -3.30
CA ARG A 29 -6.82 15.02 -3.13
C ARG A 29 -5.99 14.76 -4.38
N ASP A 30 -5.49 15.84 -4.98
CA ASP A 30 -4.34 15.74 -5.87
C ASP A 30 -3.11 15.39 -5.04
N PHE A 31 -2.13 14.77 -5.70
CA PHE A 31 -0.84 14.57 -5.05
C PHE A 31 -0.24 15.92 -4.63
N GLY A 32 0.49 15.93 -3.52
CA GLY A 32 1.35 17.06 -3.19
C GLY A 32 2.47 17.25 -4.22
N GLU A 33 3.46 18.08 -3.92
CA GLU A 33 4.68 18.13 -4.74
C GLU A 33 5.35 16.76 -4.74
N ILE A 34 5.25 16.05 -5.88
CA ILE A 34 5.92 14.77 -6.09
C ILE A 34 7.29 15.03 -6.70
N PRO A 35 8.38 14.49 -6.12
CA PRO A 35 9.69 14.58 -6.75
C PRO A 35 9.69 13.97 -8.15
N LYS A 36 10.42 14.60 -9.07
CA LYS A 36 10.54 14.13 -10.45
C LYS A 36 11.11 12.71 -10.48
N GLY A 37 10.48 11.81 -11.24
CA GLY A 37 10.94 10.44 -11.46
C GLY A 37 10.28 9.38 -10.57
N PHE A 38 9.36 9.79 -9.70
CA PHE A 38 8.47 8.85 -9.00
C PHE A 38 7.50 8.19 -9.99
N ILE A 39 7.10 6.97 -9.67
CA ILE A 39 6.17 6.18 -10.49
C ILE A 39 4.87 5.89 -9.72
N PRO A 40 3.74 5.75 -10.43
CA PRO A 40 2.49 5.31 -9.81
C PRO A 40 2.53 3.81 -9.52
N VAL A 41 1.98 3.41 -8.38
CA VAL A 41 1.65 2.03 -8.01
C VAL A 41 0.29 2.01 -7.33
N TYR A 42 -0.31 0.83 -7.20
CA TYR A 42 -1.69 0.69 -6.74
C TYR A 42 -1.77 -0.19 -5.50
N ILE A 43 -2.43 0.28 -4.46
CA ILE A 43 -2.58 -0.43 -3.19
C ILE A 43 -4.06 -0.72 -2.98
N LEU A 44 -4.37 -1.96 -2.60
CA LEU A 44 -5.71 -2.35 -2.20
C LEU A 44 -5.90 -2.07 -0.71
N VAL A 45 -6.81 -1.16 -0.39
CA VAL A 45 -7.14 -0.77 0.99
C VAL A 45 -8.56 -1.21 1.29
N SER A 46 -8.79 -1.91 2.40
CA SER A 46 -10.15 -2.19 2.85
C SER A 46 -10.88 -0.88 3.19
N LYS A 47 -12.17 -0.79 2.88
CA LYS A 47 -12.98 0.40 3.20
C LYS A 47 -12.93 0.79 4.68
N GLU A 48 -12.85 -0.20 5.57
CA GLU A 48 -12.78 -0.01 7.02
C GLU A 48 -11.49 0.72 7.48
N SER A 49 -10.37 0.50 6.78
CA SER A 49 -9.07 1.12 7.09
C SER A 49 -8.82 2.39 6.29
N LEU A 50 -9.73 2.79 5.38
CA LEU A 50 -9.50 3.91 4.47
C LEU A 50 -9.26 5.23 5.22
N GLN A 51 -10.04 5.50 6.27
CA GLN A 51 -9.88 6.72 7.05
C GLN A 51 -8.53 6.73 7.78
N HIS A 52 -8.12 5.60 8.35
CA HIS A 52 -6.80 5.48 9.00
C HIS A 52 -5.66 5.79 8.02
N VAL A 53 -5.72 5.22 6.81
CA VAL A 53 -4.73 5.48 5.76
C VAL A 53 -4.76 6.93 5.28
N ALA A 54 -5.96 7.53 5.19
CA ALA A 54 -6.13 8.93 4.79
C ALA A 54 -5.48 9.91 5.79
N ASP A 55 -5.48 9.55 7.07
CA ASP A 55 -4.95 10.38 8.15
C ASP A 55 -3.45 10.16 8.37
N ASN A 56 -2.97 8.92 8.23
CA ASN A 56 -1.64 8.51 8.69
C ASN A 56 -0.65 8.12 7.58
N GLY A 57 -1.11 8.03 6.34
CA GLY A 57 -0.37 7.36 5.29
C GLY A 57 -0.61 5.85 5.31
N PHE A 58 0.04 5.13 4.39
CA PHE A 58 0.07 3.67 4.40
C PHE A 58 1.37 3.22 5.07
N ARG A 59 1.28 2.57 6.22
CA ARG A 59 2.46 2.13 6.96
C ARG A 59 2.75 0.67 6.69
N VAL A 60 4.02 0.31 6.79
CA VAL A 60 4.48 -1.08 6.75
C VAL A 60 3.78 -1.93 7.81
N GLU A 61 3.54 -1.37 8.99
CA GLU A 61 2.83 -2.03 10.09
C GLU A 61 1.32 -2.24 9.83
N ASP A 62 0.72 -1.48 8.91
CA ASP A 62 -0.69 -1.62 8.50
C ASP A 62 -0.90 -2.82 7.57
N ASN A 63 0.18 -3.49 7.19
CA ASN A 63 0.12 -4.62 6.29
C ASN A 63 -0.62 -5.80 6.91
N ARG A 64 -1.87 -6.00 6.47
CA ARG A 64 -2.81 -6.99 7.01
C ARG A 64 -2.35 -8.44 6.86
N MET A 65 -1.34 -8.69 6.03
CA MET A 65 -0.73 -10.01 5.83
C MET A 65 -0.14 -10.56 7.14
N ASN A 66 0.36 -9.67 8.02
CA ASN A 66 0.93 -10.03 9.32
C ASN A 66 -0.07 -10.71 10.27
N GLY A 67 -1.38 -10.48 10.10
CA GLY A 67 -2.41 -10.98 11.02
C GLY A 67 -3.16 -12.24 10.55
N ARG A 68 -3.12 -12.57 9.26
CA ARG A 68 -3.96 -13.66 8.70
C ARG A 68 -3.19 -14.93 8.39
N GLN A 69 -1.92 -14.84 7.99
CA GLN A 69 -1.15 -15.97 7.48
C GLN A 69 0.27 -16.00 8.07
N GLN A 70 0.38 -15.82 9.38
CA GLN A 70 1.68 -15.71 10.09
C GLN A 70 2.65 -16.84 9.74
N LYS A 71 2.17 -18.08 9.69
CA LYS A 71 3.01 -19.25 9.34
C LYS A 71 3.53 -19.19 7.90
N LEU A 72 2.74 -18.68 6.98
CA LEU A 72 3.15 -18.52 5.58
C LEU A 72 4.21 -17.42 5.46
N GLU A 73 4.01 -16.30 6.17
CA GLU A 73 5.01 -15.23 6.24
C GLU A 73 6.34 -15.71 6.85
N GLU A 74 6.29 -16.51 7.92
CA GLU A 74 7.49 -17.14 8.50
C GLU A 74 8.23 -18.01 7.49
N ILE A 75 7.51 -18.81 6.69
CA ILE A 75 8.11 -19.64 5.63
C ILE A 75 8.78 -18.77 4.58
N PHE A 76 8.06 -17.78 4.04
CA PHE A 76 8.59 -16.92 2.97
C PHE A 76 9.80 -16.11 3.46
N ASN A 77 9.72 -15.55 4.67
CA ASN A 77 10.83 -14.79 5.24
C ASN A 77 12.06 -15.66 5.52
N GLN A 78 11.87 -16.87 6.04
CA GLN A 78 12.99 -17.81 6.25
C GLN A 78 13.64 -18.18 4.91
N THR A 79 12.83 -18.49 3.89
CA THR A 79 13.36 -18.81 2.55
C THR A 79 14.12 -17.63 1.94
N ALA A 80 13.62 -16.40 2.09
CA ALA A 80 14.33 -15.20 1.64
C ALA A 80 15.71 -15.05 2.31
N GLN A 81 15.78 -15.33 3.61
CA GLN A 81 17.01 -15.31 4.39
C GLN A 81 17.99 -16.40 3.92
N ASP A 82 17.52 -17.63 3.77
CA ASP A 82 18.32 -18.78 3.34
C ASP A 82 18.91 -18.57 1.94
N MET A 83 18.18 -17.87 1.07
CA MET A 83 18.60 -17.53 -0.29
C MET A 83 19.45 -16.24 -0.38
N GLY A 84 19.60 -15.50 0.72
CA GLY A 84 20.36 -14.24 0.74
C GLY A 84 19.67 -13.07 0.03
N VAL A 85 18.35 -13.14 -0.19
CA VAL A 85 17.57 -12.07 -0.85
C VAL A 85 17.45 -10.83 0.05
N GLY A 86 17.45 -11.00 1.38
CA GLY A 86 17.44 -9.90 2.33
C GLY A 86 16.12 -9.12 2.40
N VAL A 87 15.01 -9.74 1.97
CA VAL A 87 13.66 -9.15 2.00
C VAL A 87 12.82 -9.85 3.07
N ASP A 88 12.21 -9.07 3.94
CA ASP A 88 11.23 -9.51 4.94
C ASP A 88 9.87 -8.94 4.53
N ARG A 89 8.94 -9.81 4.11
CA ARG A 89 7.59 -9.47 3.63
C ARG A 89 6.76 -8.75 4.67
N THR A 90 6.89 -9.15 5.93
CA THR A 90 6.14 -8.55 7.05
C THR A 90 6.52 -7.10 7.31
N LYS A 91 7.65 -6.66 6.73
CA LYS A 91 8.18 -5.30 6.81
C LYS A 91 8.06 -4.55 5.47
N ARG A 92 7.04 -4.85 4.68
CA ARG A 92 6.79 -4.21 3.38
C ARG A 92 5.41 -3.62 3.29
N VAL A 93 5.25 -2.66 2.39
CA VAL A 93 3.94 -2.31 1.82
C VAL A 93 3.78 -3.09 0.52
N PHE A 94 2.65 -3.76 0.35
CA PHE A 94 2.30 -4.46 -0.88
C PHE A 94 1.55 -3.52 -1.83
N ALA A 95 2.00 -3.47 -3.07
CA ALA A 95 1.37 -2.71 -4.13
C ALA A 95 1.38 -3.49 -5.44
N PHE A 96 0.65 -3.01 -6.43
CA PHE A 96 0.58 -3.56 -7.77
C PHE A 96 1.15 -2.53 -8.75
N PRO A 97 1.90 -2.95 -9.78
CA PRO A 97 2.34 -2.04 -10.84
C PRO A 97 1.17 -1.58 -11.71
N ARG A 98 0.02 -2.26 -11.64
CA ARG A 98 -1.16 -1.99 -12.46
C ARG A 98 -2.42 -1.82 -11.62
N ARG A 99 -3.38 -1.08 -12.19
CA ARG A 99 -4.67 -0.83 -11.56
C ARG A 99 -5.44 -2.17 -11.43
N PRO A 100 -5.73 -2.68 -10.22
CA PRO A 100 -6.21 -4.05 -10.03
C PRO A 100 -7.59 -4.38 -10.64
N ASP A 101 -8.40 -3.37 -10.96
CA ASP A 101 -9.72 -3.55 -11.59
C ASP A 101 -9.68 -3.73 -13.12
N ARG A 102 -8.53 -3.45 -13.75
CA ARG A 102 -8.34 -3.61 -15.21
C ARG A 102 -7.68 -4.91 -15.61
N PHE A 103 -7.12 -5.63 -14.64
CA PHE A 103 -6.45 -6.89 -14.86
C PHE A 103 -7.16 -7.98 -14.08
N ASN A 104 -7.04 -9.22 -14.55
CA ASN A 104 -7.60 -10.38 -13.88
C ASN A 104 -6.79 -10.71 -12.61
N VAL A 105 -6.66 -9.75 -11.69
CA VAL A 105 -6.18 -9.91 -10.31
C VAL A 105 -7.26 -10.62 -9.49
N GLY A 106 -7.92 -11.62 -10.11
CA GLY A 106 -9.28 -12.10 -9.85
C GLY A 106 -9.50 -12.76 -8.49
N LEU A 107 -8.53 -12.68 -7.58
CA LEU A 107 -8.59 -13.25 -6.25
C LEU A 107 -8.51 -12.22 -5.11
N SER A 108 -8.19 -10.93 -5.38
CA SER A 108 -7.93 -9.97 -4.28
C SER A 108 -8.71 -8.64 -4.32
N TYR A 109 -9.27 -8.21 -5.46
CA TYR A 109 -10.08 -6.99 -5.52
C TYR A 109 -11.59 -7.27 -5.46
N ASP A 110 -12.23 -6.88 -4.35
CA ASP A 110 -13.69 -6.80 -4.21
C ASP A 110 -14.10 -5.32 -4.05
N PRO A 111 -14.76 -4.67 -5.04
CA PRO A 111 -15.17 -3.27 -4.94
C PRO A 111 -16.19 -3.00 -3.82
N LYS A 112 -16.84 -4.03 -3.27
CA LYS A 112 -17.71 -3.88 -2.10
C LYS A 112 -16.91 -3.72 -0.81
N LYS A 113 -15.74 -4.35 -0.70
CA LYS A 113 -14.92 -4.39 0.53
C LYS A 113 -13.65 -3.54 0.46
N SER A 114 -13.15 -3.25 -0.74
CA SER A 114 -11.86 -2.64 -0.98
C SER A 114 -11.97 -1.38 -1.85
N VAL A 115 -10.95 -0.54 -1.74
CA VAL A 115 -10.73 0.71 -2.48
C VAL A 115 -9.33 0.66 -3.06
N ILE A 116 -9.18 1.13 -4.29
CA ILE A 116 -7.87 1.23 -4.95
C ILE A 116 -7.30 2.60 -4.63
N VAL A 117 -6.11 2.62 -4.03
CA VAL A 117 -5.32 3.83 -3.78
C VAL A 117 -4.15 3.83 -4.74
N GLU A 118 -4.00 4.90 -5.52
CA GLU A 118 -2.77 5.13 -6.29
C GLU A 118 -1.78 5.86 -5.40
N ALA A 119 -0.56 5.35 -5.35
CA ALA A 119 0.54 5.88 -4.59
C ALA A 119 1.73 6.18 -5.51
N MET A 120 2.43 7.28 -5.24
CA MET A 120 3.67 7.62 -5.94
C MET A 120 4.86 7.17 -5.12
N ILE A 121 5.74 6.37 -5.73
CA ILE A 121 6.92 5.80 -5.06
C ILE A 121 8.20 6.08 -5.84
N ASP A 122 9.34 6.10 -5.13
CA ASP A 122 10.65 6.22 -5.78
C ASP A 122 11.08 4.85 -6.35
N PRO A 123 11.22 4.71 -7.69
CA PRO A 123 11.63 3.45 -8.29
C PRO A 123 13.07 3.03 -7.93
N LYS A 124 13.87 3.94 -7.33
CA LYS A 124 15.26 3.71 -6.92
C LYS A 124 15.41 3.30 -5.45
N MET A 125 14.30 3.08 -4.74
CA MET A 125 14.36 2.59 -3.36
C MET A 125 15.16 1.29 -3.28
N GLN A 126 16.15 1.27 -2.38
CA GLN A 126 16.92 0.07 -2.12
C GLN A 126 16.01 -1.02 -1.55
N ASN A 127 16.20 -2.25 -2.03
CA ASN A 127 15.43 -3.43 -1.60
C ASN A 127 13.94 -3.38 -1.94
N ALA A 128 13.46 -2.44 -2.74
CA ALA A 128 12.14 -2.58 -3.36
C ALA A 128 12.23 -3.68 -4.43
N VAL A 129 11.35 -4.67 -4.35
CA VAL A 129 11.35 -5.82 -5.26
C VAL A 129 9.96 -6.04 -5.85
N VAL A 130 9.93 -6.61 -7.05
CA VAL A 130 8.72 -7.12 -7.70
C VAL A 130 8.83 -8.64 -7.72
N ALA A 131 7.75 -9.32 -7.38
CA ALA A 131 7.71 -10.78 -7.33
C ALA A 131 6.36 -11.33 -7.82
N GLU A 132 6.33 -12.63 -8.07
CA GLU A 132 5.14 -13.34 -8.57
C GLU A 132 4.18 -13.67 -7.43
N GLY A 133 3.13 -12.87 -7.27
CA GLY A 133 2.10 -13.07 -6.26
C GLY A 133 1.31 -14.37 -6.41
N GLU A 134 1.29 -14.98 -7.60
CA GLU A 134 0.64 -16.27 -7.83
C GLU A 134 1.25 -17.36 -6.93
N TYR A 135 2.58 -17.42 -6.79
CA TYR A 135 3.21 -18.43 -5.92
C TYR A 135 2.80 -18.30 -4.45
N TYR A 136 2.54 -17.08 -3.96
CA TYR A 136 2.02 -16.89 -2.60
C TYR A 136 0.59 -17.41 -2.49
N THR A 137 -0.25 -17.14 -3.49
CA THR A 137 -1.65 -17.60 -3.55
C THR A 137 -1.74 -19.12 -3.62
N GLU A 138 -0.88 -19.75 -4.41
CA GLU A 138 -0.74 -21.20 -4.46
C GLU A 138 -0.28 -21.72 -3.10
N ALA A 139 0.81 -21.18 -2.52
CA ALA A 139 1.32 -21.63 -1.23
C ALA A 139 0.27 -21.61 -0.11
N ASP A 140 -0.59 -20.59 -0.07
CA ASP A 140 -1.73 -20.51 0.86
C ASP A 140 -2.74 -21.65 0.64
N SER A 141 -3.15 -21.85 -0.62
CA SER A 141 -4.10 -22.90 -1.00
C SER A 141 -3.58 -24.32 -0.67
N TYR A 142 -2.27 -24.55 -0.76
CA TYR A 142 -1.64 -25.84 -0.48
C TYR A 142 -1.26 -26.05 0.99
N LEU A 143 -1.18 -24.98 1.81
CA LEU A 143 -0.81 -25.07 3.23
C LEU A 143 -1.82 -25.93 4.03
N GLU A 144 -3.10 -25.86 3.66
CA GLU A 144 -4.17 -26.62 4.30
C GLU A 144 -4.27 -28.09 3.81
N GLY A 145 -3.74 -28.40 2.62
CA GLY A 145 -3.98 -29.69 1.94
C GLY A 145 -2.76 -30.60 1.71
N PHE A 146 -1.57 -30.04 1.46
CA PHE A 146 -0.40 -30.79 0.96
C PHE A 146 0.86 -30.63 1.81
N GLY A 147 0.81 -29.78 2.84
CA GLY A 147 1.82 -29.68 3.90
C GLY A 147 2.90 -28.62 3.68
N LEU A 148 3.76 -28.48 4.70
CA LEU A 148 4.77 -27.42 4.82
C LEU A 148 5.79 -27.39 3.65
N GLU A 149 6.12 -28.55 3.09
CA GLU A 149 7.10 -28.69 2.00
C GLU A 149 6.64 -28.03 0.70
N ALA A 150 5.35 -28.17 0.35
CA ALA A 150 4.80 -27.51 -0.83
C ALA A 150 4.89 -25.99 -0.70
N ALA A 151 4.50 -25.43 0.45
CA ALA A 151 4.60 -24.00 0.73
C ALA A 151 6.05 -23.49 0.66
N ARG A 152 7.04 -24.28 1.12
CA ARG A 152 8.46 -23.94 0.97
C ARG A 152 8.93 -23.94 -0.48
N SER A 153 8.46 -24.89 -1.29
CA SER A 153 8.78 -24.93 -2.73
C SER A 153 8.25 -23.68 -3.44
N TYR A 154 7.00 -23.30 -3.16
CA TYR A 154 6.42 -22.07 -3.73
C TYR A 154 7.12 -20.80 -3.22
N ALA A 155 7.47 -20.73 -1.93
CA ALA A 155 8.27 -19.63 -1.39
C ALA A 155 9.62 -19.51 -2.09
N LYS A 156 10.25 -20.63 -2.44
CA LYS A 156 11.50 -20.64 -3.20
C LYS A 156 11.28 -20.06 -4.59
N SER A 157 10.28 -20.52 -5.33
CA SER A 157 9.95 -20.01 -6.67
C SER A 157 9.58 -18.53 -6.66
N TYR A 158 8.88 -18.08 -5.62
CA TYR A 158 8.57 -16.66 -5.38
C TYR A 158 9.84 -15.81 -5.32
N TRP A 159 10.84 -16.24 -4.57
CA TRP A 159 12.09 -15.48 -4.42
C TRP A 159 13.08 -15.67 -5.58
N GLU A 160 13.08 -16.83 -6.24
CA GLU A 160 13.91 -17.08 -7.44
C GLU A 160 13.50 -16.19 -8.61
N THR A 161 12.20 -15.86 -8.70
CA THR A 161 11.66 -15.00 -9.75
C THR A 161 11.64 -13.52 -9.37
N ALA A 162 11.84 -13.18 -8.10
CA ALA A 162 11.81 -11.81 -7.64
C ALA A 162 12.95 -10.97 -8.26
N LYS A 163 12.62 -9.76 -8.71
CA LYS A 163 13.58 -8.81 -9.28
C LYS A 163 13.56 -7.48 -8.53
N PRO A 164 14.68 -6.74 -8.43
CA PRO A 164 14.65 -5.36 -7.98
C PRO A 164 13.67 -4.51 -8.82
N LEU A 165 12.91 -3.61 -8.18
CA LEU A 165 11.95 -2.75 -8.87
C LEU A 165 12.58 -1.96 -10.03
N SER A 166 13.80 -1.46 -9.83
CA SER A 166 14.52 -0.71 -10.86
C SER A 166 14.90 -1.56 -12.09
N GLU A 167 15.05 -2.88 -11.94
CA GLU A 167 15.32 -3.81 -13.03
C GLU A 167 14.04 -4.12 -13.79
N TYR A 168 12.98 -4.49 -13.06
CA TYR A 168 11.63 -4.70 -13.60
C TYR A 168 11.17 -3.54 -14.49
N LEU A 169 11.35 -2.28 -14.03
CA LEU A 169 10.96 -1.11 -14.81
C LEU A 169 11.83 -0.88 -16.07
N LYS A 170 13.11 -1.27 -16.05
CA LYS A 170 14.01 -1.13 -17.22
C LYS A 170 13.68 -2.12 -18.33
N GLU A 171 13.11 -3.26 -17.99
CA GLU A 171 12.66 -4.29 -18.93
C GLU A 171 11.43 -3.84 -19.75
N GLY A 172 10.92 -2.63 -19.49
CA GLY A 172 9.77 -2.08 -20.21
C GLY A 172 8.44 -2.48 -19.58
N HIS A 173 8.47 -3.09 -18.39
CA HIS A 173 7.28 -3.41 -17.63
C HIS A 173 6.69 -2.13 -17.01
N ASP A 174 6.02 -1.34 -17.84
CA ASP A 174 5.39 -0.07 -17.48
C ASP A 174 4.00 -0.22 -16.86
N GLY A 175 3.49 -1.46 -16.80
CA GLY A 175 2.17 -1.73 -16.27
C GLY A 175 1.02 -1.56 -17.28
N SER A 176 1.30 -1.41 -18.58
CA SER A 176 0.27 -1.31 -19.62
C SER A 176 -0.41 -2.65 -19.94
N GLU A 177 -1.58 -2.61 -20.61
CA GLU A 177 -2.36 -3.80 -20.98
C GLU A 177 -1.63 -4.78 -21.93
N GLY A 178 -0.59 -4.31 -22.64
CA GLY A 178 0.22 -5.13 -23.55
C GLY A 178 1.49 -5.70 -22.93
N ASP A 179 1.76 -5.37 -21.67
CA ASP A 179 2.89 -5.88 -20.91
C ASP A 179 2.52 -7.28 -20.40
N TYR A 180 2.72 -8.31 -21.20
CA TYR A 180 2.57 -9.72 -20.80
C TYR A 180 3.87 -10.24 -20.16
N GLY A 181 4.54 -9.38 -19.38
CA GLY A 181 5.86 -9.63 -18.79
C GLY A 181 5.94 -10.87 -17.91
N ASP A 182 7.15 -11.16 -17.45
CA ASP A 182 7.62 -12.36 -16.73
C ASP A 182 6.78 -12.82 -15.51
N PHE A 183 5.73 -12.08 -15.15
CA PHE A 183 4.84 -12.30 -14.02
C PHE A 183 3.37 -12.35 -14.44
N ASN A 184 2.66 -13.40 -14.01
CA ASN A 184 1.21 -13.54 -14.10
C ASN A 184 0.49 -12.57 -13.14
N LEU A 185 1.02 -12.40 -11.92
CA LEU A 185 0.46 -11.55 -10.87
C LEU A 185 1.56 -10.75 -10.16
N PRO A 186 2.13 -9.71 -10.78
CA PRO A 186 3.22 -8.95 -10.19
C PRO A 186 2.78 -8.19 -8.92
N GLU A 187 3.51 -8.42 -7.82
CA GLU A 187 3.37 -7.74 -6.54
C GLU A 187 4.66 -6.96 -6.22
N ILE A 188 4.54 -5.69 -5.85
CA ILE A 188 5.65 -4.81 -5.45
C ILE A 188 5.74 -4.78 -3.93
N LEU A 189 6.93 -5.01 -3.41
CA LEU A 189 7.26 -5.02 -1.99
C LEU A 189 8.08 -3.78 -1.65
N ILE A 190 7.43 -2.79 -1.06
CA ILE A 190 8.01 -1.46 -0.80
C ILE A 190 8.59 -1.44 0.64
N PRO A 191 9.87 -1.05 0.84
CA PRO A 191 10.56 -1.08 2.15
C PRO A 191 10.11 -0.01 3.15
N GLU A 192 9.29 0.96 2.75
CA GLU A 192 9.02 2.16 3.54
C GLU A 192 7.53 2.50 3.62
N ASN A 193 7.19 3.36 4.58
CA ASN A 193 5.87 3.94 4.69
C ASN A 193 5.60 4.92 3.53
N ILE A 194 4.34 5.03 3.14
CA ILE A 194 3.89 5.95 2.09
C ILE A 194 3.07 7.07 2.74
N PRO A 195 3.57 8.32 2.80
CA PRO A 195 2.85 9.44 3.37
C PRO A 195 1.63 9.79 2.51
N THR A 196 0.61 10.35 3.16
CA THR A 196 -0.65 10.78 2.55
C THR A 196 -0.45 11.72 1.36
N SER A 197 0.58 12.58 1.37
CA SER A 197 0.88 13.50 0.28
C SER A 197 1.22 12.82 -1.05
N ARG A 198 1.60 11.53 -1.02
CA ARG A 198 1.92 10.73 -2.20
C ARG A 198 0.78 9.78 -2.60
N MET A 199 -0.44 9.96 -2.08
CA MET A 199 -1.55 9.01 -2.30
C MET A 199 -2.85 9.69 -2.71
N ARG A 200 -3.66 8.99 -3.52
CA ARG A 200 -5.05 9.37 -3.83
C ARG A 200 -5.93 8.15 -4.09
N VAL A 201 -7.23 8.25 -3.84
CA VAL A 201 -8.19 7.19 -4.26
C VAL A 201 -8.39 7.26 -5.76
N VAL A 202 -8.34 6.10 -6.41
CA VAL A 202 -8.65 5.97 -7.83
C VAL A 202 -10.16 5.74 -8.01
N LYS A 203 -10.79 6.51 -8.89
CA LYS A 203 -12.20 6.34 -9.29
C LYS A 203 -12.33 5.38 -10.46
#